data_AF-A0A7S2S5H7-F1
#
_entry.id   AF-A0A7S2S5H7-F1
#
_cell.length_a   1.000
_cell.length_b   1.000
_cell.length_c   1.000
_cell.angle_alpha   90.00
_cell.angle_beta   90.00
_cell.angle_gamma   90.00
#
_symmetry.space_group_name_H-M   'P 1'
#
loop_
_entity.id
_entity.type
_entity.pdbx_description
1 polymer ?
#
loop_
_entity_poly.entity_id
_entity_poly.type
_entity_poly.pdbx_seq_one_letter_code
_entity_poly.pdbx_strand_id
1 'polypeptide(L)'
;PCIYLINMSNQVSSFRAFLLRHGQTDANASGLINGSSDFSRLTNVGREQAADVASYFLSKISPQVGSVYVSPLARSRDTLSVARSELTNLKSFPVSEIVLSNLREIDLYNWEGKQ
;
A
#
# COMPACT_ATOMS: atom_id res chain seq x y z
N PRO A 1 -3.65 -2.99 3.05
CA PRO A 1 -3.58 -2.42 1.68
C PRO A 1 -3.34 -0.91 1.75
N CYS A 2 -2.91 -0.31 0.65
CA CYS A 2 -2.80 1.14 0.44
C CYS A 2 -3.73 1.57 -0.70
N ILE A 3 -4.34 2.74 -0.60
CA ILE A 3 -5.20 3.32 -1.64
C ILE A 3 -4.65 4.70 -2.02
N TYR A 4 -4.41 4.92 -3.30
CA TYR A 4 -4.04 6.22 -3.85
C TYR A 4 -5.24 6.79 -4.61
N LEU A 5 -5.75 7.94 -4.19
CA LEU A 5 -6.81 8.64 -4.90
C LEU A 5 -6.24 9.77 -5.76
N ILE A 6 -6.63 9.77 -7.03
CA ILE A 6 -6.24 10.77 -8.02
C ILE A 6 -7.48 11.55 -8.44
N ASN A 7 -7.42 12.87 -8.26
CA ASN A 7 -8.44 13.78 -8.72
C ASN A 7 -8.24 14.01 -10.22
N MET A 8 -9.21 13.61 -11.04
CA MET A 8 -9.18 13.87 -12.48
C MET A 8 -9.82 15.24 -12.71
N SER A 9 -9.10 16.19 -13.30
CA SER A 9 -9.63 17.54 -13.51
C SER A 9 -10.65 17.62 -14.66
N ASN A 10 -11.62 18.50 -14.45
CA ASN A 10 -12.59 19.16 -15.34
C ASN A 10 -13.96 18.47 -15.54
N GLN A 11 -14.95 19.10 -14.90
CA GLN A 11 -16.41 19.08 -15.16
C GLN A 11 -17.23 17.89 -14.61
N VAL A 12 -16.61 16.81 -14.12
CA VAL A 12 -17.32 15.70 -13.45
C VAL A 12 -16.60 15.29 -12.18
N SER A 13 -17.33 14.95 -11.11
CA SER A 13 -16.82 14.38 -9.86
C SER A 13 -16.28 12.95 -10.02
N SER A 14 -15.31 12.78 -10.93
CA SER A 14 -14.67 11.50 -11.23
C SER A 14 -13.32 11.42 -10.53
N PHE A 15 -13.14 10.36 -9.75
CA PHE A 15 -11.88 10.02 -9.10
C PHE A 15 -11.38 8.69 -9.63
N ARG A 16 -10.07 8.55 -9.73
CA ARG A 16 -9.44 7.25 -9.97
C ARG A 16 -8.80 6.78 -8.67
N ALA A 17 -9.18 5.58 -8.24
CA ALA A 17 -8.57 4.91 -7.10
C ALA A 17 -7.61 3.82 -7.58
N PHE A 18 -6.41 3.80 -7.02
CA PHE A 18 -5.48 2.70 -7.18
C PHE A 18 -5.34 1.95 -5.87
N LEU A 19 -5.72 0.68 -5.86
CA LEU A 19 -5.57 -0.21 -4.73
C LEU A 19 -4.25 -0.98 -4.86
N LEU A 20 -3.35 -0.76 -3.91
CA LEU A 20 -2.09 -1.47 -3.80
C LEU A 20 -2.15 -2.44 -2.62
N ARG A 21 -1.95 -3.73 -2.89
CA ARG A 21 -1.69 -4.71 -1.83
C ARG A 21 -0.26 -4.50 -1.30
N HIS A 22 -0.04 -4.80 -0.03
CA HIS A 22 1.31 -4.80 0.53
C HIS A 22 2.21 -5.79 -0.21
N GLY A 23 3.53 -5.52 -0.21
CA GLY A 23 4.52 -6.46 -0.72
C GLY A 23 4.55 -7.78 0.07
N GLN A 24 5.28 -8.76 -0.45
CA GLN A 24 5.47 -10.06 0.21
C GLN A 24 5.98 -9.88 1.66
N THR A 25 5.38 -10.62 2.59
CA THR A 25 5.83 -10.72 3.98
C THR A 25 6.52 -12.04 4.28
N ASP A 26 7.26 -12.10 5.39
CA ASP A 26 7.78 -13.34 5.99
C ASP A 26 6.70 -14.43 6.11
N ALA A 27 5.52 -14.08 6.61
CA ALA A 27 4.37 -14.98 6.70
C ALA A 27 3.94 -15.49 5.31
N ASN A 28 3.88 -14.62 4.30
CA ASN A 28 3.53 -15.06 2.93
C ASN A 28 4.60 -15.99 2.35
N ALA A 29 5.89 -15.70 2.55
CA ALA A 29 6.99 -16.51 2.07
C ALA A 29 7.00 -17.90 2.73
N SER A 30 6.60 -17.97 4.00
CA SER A 30 6.45 -19.22 4.76
C SER A 30 5.10 -19.89 4.58
N GLY A 31 4.21 -19.40 3.70
CA GLY A 31 2.89 -19.99 3.48
C GLY A 31 1.93 -19.89 4.67
N LEU A 32 2.19 -18.99 5.62
CA LEU A 32 1.34 -18.78 6.78
C LEU A 32 0.14 -17.89 6.43
N ILE A 33 -1.02 -18.31 6.91
CA ILE A 33 -2.26 -17.53 6.90
C ILE A 33 -2.03 -16.28 7.73
N ASN A 34 -2.24 -15.13 7.11
CA ASN A 34 -1.94 -13.82 7.67
C ASN A 34 -3.16 -12.92 7.55
N GLY A 35 -3.89 -12.79 8.66
CA GLY A 35 -5.07 -11.96 8.76
C GLY A 35 -4.72 -10.59 9.33
N SER A 36 -5.38 -10.23 10.40
CA SER A 36 -5.35 -8.89 10.95
C SER A 36 -4.28 -8.66 12.00
N SER A 37 -3.58 -9.72 12.44
CA SER A 37 -2.43 -9.56 13.33
C SER A 37 -1.29 -8.80 12.65
N ASP A 38 -0.54 -8.06 13.47
CA ASP A 38 0.55 -7.20 13.01
C ASP A 38 1.95 -7.79 13.28
N PHE A 39 2.08 -9.12 13.16
CA PHE A 39 3.35 -9.81 13.43
C PHE A 39 4.28 -9.86 12.20
N SER A 40 3.70 -9.95 11.00
CA SER A 40 4.47 -10.17 9.76
C SER A 40 5.18 -8.90 9.28
N ARG A 41 6.37 -9.02 8.69
CA ARG A 41 7.15 -7.90 8.11
C ARG A 41 7.48 -8.17 6.64
N LEU A 42 7.72 -7.10 5.87
CA LEU A 42 8.12 -7.23 4.47
C LEU A 42 9.46 -7.96 4.35
N THR A 43 9.54 -8.89 3.39
CA THR A 43 10.81 -9.47 2.96
C THR A 43 11.56 -8.49 2.06
N ASN A 44 12.80 -8.79 1.70
CA ASN A 44 13.53 -8.03 0.67
C ASN A 44 12.77 -8.04 -0.66
N VAL A 45 12.22 -9.19 -1.05
CA VAL A 45 11.33 -9.31 -2.24
C VAL A 45 10.11 -8.39 -2.11
N GLY A 46 9.50 -8.32 -0.92
CA GLY A 46 8.37 -7.42 -0.68
C GLY A 46 8.73 -5.93 -0.78
N ARG A 47 9.97 -5.55 -0.43
CA ARG A 47 10.49 -4.19 -0.60
C ARG A 47 10.77 -3.87 -2.07
N GLU A 48 11.38 -4.80 -2.80
CA GLU A 48 11.58 -4.66 -4.25
C GLU A 48 10.24 -4.49 -4.98
N GLN A 49 9.25 -5.31 -4.66
CA GLN A 49 7.87 -5.17 -5.18
C GLN A 49 7.27 -3.79 -4.90
N ALA A 50 7.52 -3.22 -3.71
CA ALA A 50 7.03 -1.88 -3.37
C ALA A 50 7.71 -0.79 -4.22
N ALA A 51 9.02 -0.92 -4.49
CA ALA A 51 9.77 0.00 -5.35
C ALA A 51 9.35 -0.11 -6.83
N ASP A 52 9.11 -1.32 -7.34
CA ASP A 52 8.64 -1.55 -8.71
C ASP A 52 7.29 -0.88 -8.97
N VAL A 53 6.38 -0.95 -7.99
CA VAL A 53 5.08 -0.29 -8.08
C VAL A 53 5.24 1.22 -8.15
N ALA A 54 6.14 1.82 -7.36
CA ALA A 54 6.41 3.25 -7.46
C ALA A 54 6.90 3.64 -8.86
N SER A 55 7.81 2.85 -9.46
CA SER A 55 8.27 3.04 -10.83
C SER A 55 7.12 2.94 -11.85
N TYR A 56 6.20 2.00 -11.65
CA TYR A 56 4.99 1.89 -12.47
C TYR A 56 4.10 3.14 -12.34
N PHE A 57 3.87 3.63 -11.12
CA PHE A 57 3.13 4.86 -10.88
C PHE A 57 3.74 6.05 -11.61
N LEU A 58 5.05 6.26 -11.50
CA LEU A 58 5.78 7.33 -12.20
C LEU A 58 5.58 7.29 -13.71
N SER A 59 5.57 6.09 -14.29
CA SER A 59 5.53 5.93 -15.75
C SER A 59 4.12 5.95 -16.36
N LYS A 60 3.08 5.59 -15.59
CA LYS A 60 1.72 5.34 -16.14
C LYS A 60 0.61 6.15 -15.48
N ILE A 61 0.81 6.63 -14.26
CA ILE A 61 -0.25 7.16 -13.42
C ILE A 61 0.11 8.60 -13.06
N SER A 62 -0.58 9.53 -13.72
CA SER A 62 -0.46 11.00 -13.58
C SER A 62 0.05 11.49 -12.21
N PRO A 63 0.93 12.52 -12.15
CA PRO A 63 1.60 12.95 -10.92
C PRO A 63 0.69 13.52 -9.82
N GLN A 64 -0.62 13.65 -10.05
CA GLN A 64 -1.56 14.32 -9.13
C GLN A 64 -2.24 13.33 -8.16
N VAL A 65 -1.44 12.63 -7.36
CA VAL A 65 -2.00 11.88 -6.23
C VAL A 65 -2.54 12.88 -5.21
N GLY A 66 -3.85 12.93 -5.03
CA GLY A 66 -4.50 13.90 -4.15
C GLY A 66 -4.52 13.45 -2.69
N SER A 67 -4.72 12.15 -2.44
CA SER A 67 -4.70 11.58 -1.10
C SER A 67 -4.24 10.13 -1.11
N VAL A 68 -3.64 9.71 0.01
CA VAL A 68 -3.19 8.34 0.25
C VAL A 68 -3.84 7.83 1.51
N TYR A 69 -4.45 6.66 1.45
CA TYR A 69 -5.03 5.95 2.59
C TYR A 69 -4.28 4.65 2.80
N VAL A 70 -4.07 4.26 4.05
CA VAL A 70 -3.31 3.04 4.37
C VAL A 70 -3.94 2.27 5.52
N SER A 71 -3.84 0.96 5.43
CA SER A 71 -4.13 0.05 6.54
C SER A 71 -3.20 0.32 7.74
N PRO A 72 -3.67 0.13 8.98
CA PRO A 72 -2.83 0.31 10.17
C PRO A 72 -1.69 -0.73 10.27
N LEU A 73 -1.78 -1.85 9.55
CA LEU A 73 -0.83 -2.96 9.65
C LEU A 73 0.55 -2.57 9.08
N ALA A 74 1.61 -2.90 9.82
CA ALA A 74 3.00 -2.54 9.51
C ALA A 74 3.38 -2.89 8.08
N ARG A 75 3.05 -4.09 7.60
CA ARG A 75 3.32 -4.50 6.21
C ARG A 75 2.77 -3.53 5.14
N SER A 76 1.61 -2.91 5.37
CA SER A 76 1.06 -1.92 4.44
C SER A 76 1.76 -0.58 4.57
N ARG A 77 2.06 -0.14 5.80
CA ARG A 77 2.80 1.10 6.07
C ARG A 77 4.24 1.03 5.53
N ASP A 78 4.92 -0.09 5.71
CA ASP A 78 6.27 -0.33 5.16
C ASP A 78 6.25 -0.30 3.63
N THR A 79 5.25 -0.91 3.00
CA THR A 79 5.07 -0.87 1.53
C THR A 79 4.92 0.57 1.06
N LEU A 80 4.06 1.35 1.72
CA LEU A 80 3.88 2.77 1.40
C LEU A 80 5.17 3.57 1.63
N SER A 81 5.91 3.30 2.70
CA SER A 81 7.16 4.01 3.00
C SER A 81 8.21 3.78 1.90
N VAL A 82 8.37 2.54 1.44
CA VAL A 82 9.28 2.21 0.33
C VAL A 82 8.80 2.84 -0.98
N ALA A 83 7.51 2.71 -1.30
CA ALA A 83 6.98 3.34 -2.50
C ALA A 83 7.16 4.89 -2.45
N ARG A 84 6.94 5.51 -1.29
CA ARG A 84 7.08 6.95 -1.11
C ARG A 84 8.53 7.42 -1.28
N SER A 85 9.54 6.66 -0.83
CA SER A 85 10.95 7.06 -1.02
C SER A 85 11.30 7.22 -2.50
N GLU A 86 10.80 6.33 -3.35
CA GLU A 86 10.98 6.39 -4.80
C GLU A 86 10.17 7.52 -5.47
N LEU A 87 9.04 7.90 -4.86
CA LEU A 87 8.13 8.94 -5.38
C LEU A 87 8.46 10.36 -4.89
N THR A 88 9.48 10.54 -4.06
CA THR A 88 9.86 11.85 -3.47
C THR A 88 10.13 12.95 -4.51
N ASN A 89 10.50 12.59 -5.74
CA ASN A 89 10.72 13.53 -6.83
C ASN A 89 9.42 14.02 -7.50
N LEU A 90 8.26 13.47 -7.15
CA LEU A 90 6.96 13.96 -7.63
C LEU A 90 6.56 15.23 -6.89
N LYS A 91 6.43 16.33 -7.64
CA LYS A 91 5.97 17.64 -7.13
C LYS A 91 4.63 17.63 -6.38
N SER A 92 3.81 16.58 -6.53
CA SER A 92 2.43 16.53 -6.06
C SER A 92 2.08 15.23 -5.31
N PHE A 93 3.06 14.51 -4.77
CA PHE A 93 2.75 13.37 -3.90
C PHE A 93 2.41 13.86 -2.47
N PRO A 94 1.33 13.37 -1.82
CA PRO A 94 0.95 13.82 -0.49
C PRO A 94 2.03 13.53 0.57
N VAL A 95 2.36 14.56 1.35
CA VAL A 95 3.38 14.49 2.42
C VAL A 95 2.96 13.51 3.53
N SER A 96 1.66 13.40 3.78
CA SER A 96 1.08 12.50 4.77
C SER A 96 0.02 11.59 4.18
N GLU A 97 -0.21 10.48 4.86
CA GLU A 97 -1.26 9.50 4.59
C GLU A 97 -2.33 9.54 5.68
N ILE A 98 -3.52 9.05 5.32
CA ILE A 98 -4.64 8.85 6.24
C ILE A 98 -4.67 7.37 6.62
N VAL A 99 -4.42 7.07 7.89
CA VAL A 99 -4.54 5.70 8.40
C VAL A 99 -6.02 5.37 8.61
N LEU A 100 -6.47 4.31 7.95
CA LEU A 100 -7.87 3.88 7.97
C LEU A 100 -7.97 2.46 8.55
N SER A 101 -8.52 2.34 9.77
CA SER A 101 -8.67 1.05 10.45
C SER A 101 -9.54 0.05 9.70
N ASN A 102 -10.50 0.53 8.89
CA ASN A 102 -11.33 -0.29 8.01
C ASN A 102 -10.58 -0.86 6.78
N LEU A 103 -9.32 -0.46 6.55
CA LEU A 103 -8.43 -1.10 5.56
C LEU A 103 -7.57 -2.22 6.16
N ARG A 104 -7.77 -2.56 7.44
CA ARG A 104 -7.16 -3.74 8.06
C ARG A 104 -7.66 -5.01 7.36
N GLU A 105 -6.79 -6.01 7.22
CA GLU A 105 -7.17 -7.33 6.74
C GLU A 105 -8.22 -7.96 7.66
N ILE A 106 -9.00 -8.91 7.15
CA ILE A 106 -10.02 -9.61 7.91
C ILE A 106 -9.44 -10.38 9.12
N ASP A 107 -10.23 -10.50 10.17
CA ASP A 107 -9.89 -11.36 11.31
C ASP A 107 -10.02 -12.82 10.91
N LEU A 108 -8.91 -13.56 11.01
CA LEU A 108 -8.88 -14.99 10.70
C LEU A 108 -8.81 -15.86 11.98
N TYR A 109 -8.79 -15.23 13.15
CA TYR A 109 -8.85 -15.88 14.47
C TYR A 109 -7.83 -17.03 14.57
N ASN A 110 -8.32 -18.25 14.86
CA ASN A 110 -7.50 -19.43 15.10
C ASN A 110 -6.71 -19.91 13.87
N TRP A 111 -6.98 -19.35 12.69
CA TRP A 111 -6.28 -19.67 11.45
C TRP A 111 -4.99 -18.86 11.30
N GLU A 112 -4.81 -17.76 12.03
CA GLU A 112 -3.60 -16.94 11.89
C GLU A 112 -2.34 -17.69 12.31
N GLY A 113 -1.30 -17.60 11.48
CA GLY A 113 -0.04 -18.31 11.66
C GLY A 113 -0.10 -19.82 11.37
N LYS A 114 -1.17 -20.31 10.75
CA LYS A 114 -1.29 -21.71 10.27
C LYS A 114 -0.96 -21.81 8.78
N GLN A 115 -0.64 -23.01 8.30
CA GLN A 115 -0.46 -23.33 6.88
C GLN A 115 -1.67 -24.10 6.35
#